data_AF-A0A2H3T0R9-F1
#
_entry.id   AF-A0A2H3T0R9-F1
#
_cell.length_a   1.000
_cell.length_b   1.000
_cell.length_c   1.000
_cell.angle_alpha   90.00
_cell.angle_beta   90.00
_cell.angle_gamma   90.00
#
_symmetry.space_group_name_H-M   'P 1'
#
loop_
_entity.id
_entity.type
_entity.pdbx_description
1 polymer ?
#
loop_
_entity_poly.entity_id
_entity_poly.type
_entity_poly.pdbx_seq_one_letter_code
_entity_poly.pdbx_strand_id
1 'polypeptide(L)'
;MVLITQLLSGLALASGILASPIERRAVINHDAVVGFPQTVPSNTAGSLYLKYKPYLKVFNGCVPFPAVDSNGNTGGGLATSGSSNGGCSSSPGQVYVRGGTYNGRYGIMYSWYMPKDSPSPGLGHRHDWENAVIWLSGESTSATVVGMAVSQHGGYDKRTSGTFSGNSPLVGYTAIWPTNHQMIFTNDQGGQQPLIAWESLTAAARTALTNTDFGSANVPFKDGSFESNLDKAVV
;
A
#
# COMPACT_ATOMS: atom_id res chain seq x y z
N MET A 1 -36.58 -58.38 -48.47
CA MET A 1 -36.23 -56.95 -48.47
C MET A 1 -36.89 -56.29 -47.27
N VAL A 2 -36.19 -56.15 -46.14
CA VAL A 2 -36.45 -55.11 -45.13
C VAL A 2 -35.11 -54.80 -44.46
N LEU A 3 -34.61 -53.59 -44.68
CA LEU A 3 -33.42 -53.02 -44.05
C LEU A 3 -33.86 -52.43 -42.69
N ILE A 4 -33.18 -52.79 -41.60
CA ILE A 4 -33.33 -52.10 -40.32
C ILE A 4 -32.14 -51.14 -40.16
N THR A 5 -32.39 -49.85 -40.37
CA THR A 5 -31.48 -48.75 -40.04
C THR A 5 -31.82 -48.24 -38.64
N GLN A 6 -30.92 -48.43 -37.68
CA GLN A 6 -30.99 -47.75 -36.38
C GLN A 6 -30.27 -46.40 -36.47
N LEU A 7 -31.03 -45.32 -36.30
CA LEU A 7 -30.53 -43.95 -36.15
C LEU A 7 -29.97 -43.75 -34.73
N LEU A 8 -28.67 -43.45 -34.64
CA LEU A 8 -28.03 -42.95 -33.42
C LEU A 8 -28.28 -41.44 -33.31
N SER A 9 -29.04 -41.04 -32.30
CA SER A 9 -29.26 -39.64 -31.92
C SER A 9 -28.08 -39.14 -31.09
N GLY A 10 -27.26 -38.23 -31.63
CA GLY A 10 -26.21 -37.55 -30.89
C GLY A 10 -26.76 -36.37 -30.07
N LEU A 11 -26.58 -36.41 -28.74
CA LEU A 11 -26.82 -35.25 -27.87
C LEU A 11 -25.55 -34.37 -27.85
N ALA A 12 -25.66 -33.14 -28.37
CA ALA A 12 -24.62 -32.12 -28.21
C ALA A 12 -24.87 -31.34 -26.91
N LEU A 13 -23.97 -31.46 -25.93
CA LEU A 13 -23.95 -30.63 -24.73
C LEU A 13 -23.27 -29.29 -25.04
N ALA A 14 -24.04 -28.22 -25.10
CA ALA A 14 -23.51 -26.86 -25.17
C ALA A 14 -23.09 -26.41 -23.76
N SER A 15 -21.78 -26.36 -23.50
CA SER A 15 -21.23 -25.77 -22.28
C SER A 15 -21.31 -24.24 -22.37
N GLY A 16 -22.32 -23.65 -21.72
CA GLY A 16 -22.41 -22.19 -21.57
C GLY A 16 -21.37 -21.68 -20.58
N ILE A 17 -20.49 -20.79 -21.02
CA ILE A 17 -19.58 -20.04 -20.13
C ILE A 17 -20.44 -19.00 -19.40
N LEU A 18 -20.72 -19.22 -18.12
CA LEU A 18 -21.33 -18.22 -17.26
C LEU A 18 -20.26 -17.15 -16.95
N ALA A 19 -20.26 -16.06 -17.71
CA ALA A 19 -19.49 -14.88 -17.35
C ALA A 19 -20.11 -14.25 -16.10
N SER A 20 -19.35 -14.18 -15.00
CA SER A 20 -19.77 -13.43 -13.81
C SER A 20 -20.00 -11.95 -14.17
N PRO A 21 -21.02 -11.29 -13.61
CA PRO A 21 -21.25 -9.87 -13.86
C PRO A 21 -20.02 -9.08 -13.38
N ILE A 22 -19.56 -8.14 -14.22
CA ILE A 22 -18.52 -7.18 -13.86
C ILE A 22 -19.17 -6.17 -12.91
N GLU A 23 -19.01 -6.34 -11.60
CA GLU A 23 -19.38 -5.29 -10.66
C GLU A 23 -18.49 -4.06 -10.89
N ARG A 24 -19.11 -2.88 -11.02
CA ARG A 24 -18.36 -1.61 -11.02
C ARG A 24 -17.72 -1.43 -9.66
N ARG A 25 -16.41 -1.24 -9.65
CA ARG A 25 -15.63 -0.84 -8.47
C ARG A 25 -16.21 0.46 -7.92
N ALA A 26 -16.55 0.47 -6.64
CA ALA A 26 -17.14 1.63 -5.99
C ALA A 26 -16.08 2.45 -5.24
N VAL A 27 -16.32 3.76 -5.16
CA VAL A 27 -15.72 4.61 -4.14
C VAL A 27 -16.65 4.56 -2.94
N ILE A 28 -16.15 4.08 -1.80
CA ILE A 28 -16.92 3.86 -0.57
C ILE A 28 -16.42 4.77 0.55
N ASN A 29 -17.14 4.86 1.67
CA ASN A 29 -16.66 5.64 2.83
C ASN A 29 -15.29 5.10 3.30
N HIS A 30 -14.42 6.00 3.78
CA HIS A 30 -13.04 5.64 4.16
C HIS A 30 -12.98 4.61 5.30
N ASP A 31 -13.99 4.60 6.17
CA ASP A 31 -14.15 3.68 7.30
C ASP A 31 -14.94 2.41 6.95
N ALA A 32 -15.48 2.30 5.74
CA ALA A 32 -16.15 1.11 5.23
C ALA A 32 -15.20 0.16 4.49
N VAL A 33 -13.97 0.60 4.21
CA VAL A 33 -12.97 -0.23 3.51
C VAL A 33 -12.48 -1.33 4.45
N VAL A 34 -12.78 -2.58 4.11
CA VAL A 34 -12.26 -3.74 4.85
C VAL A 34 -10.84 -4.03 4.36
N GLY A 35 -9.87 -3.86 5.26
CA GLY A 35 -8.46 -4.15 5.00
C GLY A 35 -8.16 -5.65 4.84
N PHE A 36 -6.92 -5.93 4.48
CA PHE A 36 -6.39 -7.27 4.30
C PHE A 36 -5.74 -7.79 5.59
N PRO A 37 -5.88 -9.10 5.89
CA PRO A 37 -5.02 -9.73 6.88
C PRO A 37 -3.55 -9.62 6.45
N GLN A 38 -2.63 -9.74 7.41
CA GLN A 38 -1.21 -9.71 7.11
C GLN A 38 -0.85 -10.86 6.15
N THR A 39 -0.45 -10.53 4.93
CA THR A 39 -0.21 -11.50 3.85
C THR A 39 0.98 -11.08 3.00
N VAL A 40 1.97 -11.96 2.90
CA VAL A 40 3.19 -11.78 2.09
C VAL A 40 3.46 -13.07 1.29
N PRO A 41 4.22 -13.02 0.19
CA PRO A 41 4.64 -14.22 -0.52
C PRO A 41 5.48 -15.16 0.37
N SER A 42 5.43 -16.46 0.14
CA SER A 42 6.18 -17.47 0.89
C SER A 42 7.65 -17.62 0.44
N ASN A 43 8.27 -16.54 -0.01
CA ASN A 43 9.63 -16.53 -0.57
C ASN A 43 10.56 -15.57 0.21
N THR A 44 11.77 -15.33 -0.32
CA THR A 44 12.76 -14.41 0.27
C THR A 44 12.21 -13.01 0.45
N ALA A 45 11.58 -12.42 -0.59
CA ALA A 45 10.95 -11.12 -0.51
C ALA A 45 9.96 -11.02 0.67
N GLY A 46 9.02 -11.96 0.79
CA GLY A 46 8.05 -11.94 1.88
C GLY A 46 8.68 -12.09 3.27
N SER A 47 9.74 -12.90 3.39
CA SER A 47 10.51 -13.02 4.64
C SER A 47 11.17 -11.69 5.02
N LEU A 48 11.74 -10.98 4.03
CA LEU A 48 12.34 -9.65 4.24
C LEU A 48 11.28 -8.59 4.57
N TYR A 49 10.13 -8.63 3.91
CA TYR A 49 9.01 -7.72 4.16
C TYR A 49 8.54 -7.79 5.62
N LEU A 50 8.48 -9.00 6.20
CA LEU A 50 8.12 -9.19 7.60
C LEU A 50 9.27 -8.79 8.54
N LYS A 51 10.51 -9.18 8.22
CA LYS A 51 11.70 -8.89 9.03
C LYS A 51 11.90 -7.39 9.25
N TYR A 52 11.71 -6.58 8.21
CA TYR A 52 11.95 -5.14 8.22
C TYR A 52 10.66 -4.31 8.29
N LYS A 53 9.54 -4.92 8.69
CA LYS A 53 8.26 -4.22 8.84
C LYS A 53 8.39 -3.04 9.80
N PRO A 54 8.14 -1.79 9.37
CA PRO A 54 8.36 -0.60 10.21
C PRO A 54 7.35 -0.45 11.34
N TYR A 55 7.77 0.19 12.42
CA TYR A 55 6.87 0.86 13.35
C TYR A 55 6.60 2.28 12.85
N LEU A 56 5.33 2.68 12.80
CA LEU A 56 4.91 4.02 12.44
C LEU A 56 4.40 4.78 13.67
N LYS A 57 5.07 5.89 14.01
CA LYS A 57 4.62 6.86 14.99
C LYS A 57 3.86 8.00 14.32
N VAL A 58 2.55 8.06 14.53
CA VAL A 58 1.72 9.21 14.12
C VAL A 58 1.82 10.28 15.20
N PHE A 59 2.42 11.43 14.89
CA PHE A 59 2.55 12.56 15.83
C PHE A 59 1.33 13.48 15.79
N ASN A 60 0.77 13.71 14.60
CA ASN A 60 -0.46 14.44 14.37
C ASN A 60 -1.12 13.94 13.06
N GLY A 61 -2.31 14.45 12.74
CA GLY A 61 -3.07 14.02 11.57
C GLY A 61 -3.80 12.69 11.72
N CYS A 62 -4.22 12.14 10.59
CA CYS A 62 -4.89 10.86 10.53
C CYS A 62 -3.94 9.70 10.87
N VAL A 63 -4.48 8.65 11.49
CA VAL A 63 -3.81 7.34 11.49
C VAL A 63 -3.97 6.64 10.12
N PRO A 64 -3.18 5.60 9.80
CA PRO A 64 -3.35 4.86 8.56
C PRO A 64 -4.72 4.18 8.45
N PHE A 65 -5.24 4.04 7.23
CA PHE A 65 -6.46 3.30 6.88
C PHE A 65 -6.20 2.35 5.69
N PRO A 66 -7.01 1.29 5.52
CA PRO A 66 -7.08 0.58 4.26
C PRO A 66 -7.55 1.51 3.12
N ALA A 67 -6.80 1.58 2.04
CA ALA A 67 -7.15 2.39 0.86
C ALA A 67 -8.08 1.65 -0.10
N VAL A 68 -8.01 0.32 -0.11
CA VAL A 68 -8.70 -0.58 -1.04
C VAL A 68 -9.08 -1.89 -0.33
N ASP A 69 -10.21 -2.48 -0.72
CA ASP A 69 -10.65 -3.80 -0.25
C ASP A 69 -10.35 -4.93 -1.27
N SER A 70 -10.69 -6.17 -0.93
CA SER A 70 -10.46 -7.34 -1.78
C SER A 70 -11.24 -7.34 -3.11
N ASN A 71 -12.37 -6.63 -3.17
CA ASN A 71 -13.19 -6.44 -4.36
C ASN A 71 -12.71 -5.26 -5.22
N GLY A 72 -11.73 -4.50 -4.74
CA GLY A 72 -11.18 -3.34 -5.41
C GLY A 72 -12.05 -2.10 -5.27
N ASN A 73 -12.90 -2.01 -4.26
CA ASN A 73 -13.50 -0.74 -3.85
C ASN A 73 -12.44 0.10 -3.16
N THR A 74 -12.42 1.42 -3.41
CA THR A 74 -11.45 2.34 -2.81
C THR A 74 -12.11 3.29 -1.83
N GLY A 75 -11.40 3.65 -0.77
CA GLY A 75 -11.87 4.64 0.20
C GLY A 75 -11.95 6.03 -0.41
N GLY A 76 -13.08 6.70 -0.25
CA GLY A 76 -13.34 8.07 -0.72
C GLY A 76 -12.64 9.15 0.08
N GLY A 77 -11.84 8.80 1.09
CA GLY A 77 -11.10 9.73 1.93
C GLY A 77 -12.01 10.66 2.75
N LEU A 78 -11.42 11.71 3.31
CA LEU A 78 -12.12 12.74 4.09
C LEU A 78 -11.88 14.13 3.52
N ALA A 79 -12.85 15.02 3.71
CA ALA A 79 -12.64 16.44 3.45
C ALA A 79 -11.65 17.04 4.45
N THR A 80 -10.97 18.12 4.07
CA THR A 80 -10.02 18.88 4.93
C THR A 80 -10.71 19.72 6.01
N SER A 81 -12.04 19.64 6.12
CA SER A 81 -12.79 20.31 7.18
C SER A 81 -12.56 19.64 8.54
N GLY A 82 -12.87 20.39 9.60
CA GLY A 82 -12.69 19.94 10.98
C GLY A 82 -11.23 19.89 11.42
N SER A 83 -10.96 19.24 12.55
CA SER A 83 -9.59 19.05 13.04
C SER A 83 -8.77 18.16 12.10
N SER A 84 -7.44 18.27 12.20
CA SER A 84 -6.47 17.50 11.41
C SER A 84 -6.74 15.98 11.42
N ASN A 85 -7.13 15.43 12.58
CA ASN A 85 -7.46 14.02 12.76
C ASN A 85 -8.97 13.73 12.88
N GLY A 86 -9.83 14.72 12.63
CA GLY A 86 -11.28 14.60 12.75
C GLY A 86 -11.82 13.57 11.75
N GLY A 87 -12.46 12.52 12.26
CA GLY A 87 -12.99 11.40 11.47
C GLY A 87 -11.96 10.33 11.08
N CYS A 88 -10.69 10.47 11.48
CA CYS A 88 -9.60 9.55 11.12
C CYS A 88 -8.57 9.35 12.25
N SER A 89 -8.97 9.49 13.51
CA SER A 89 -8.09 9.33 14.67
C SER A 89 -7.91 7.88 15.13
N SER A 90 -8.69 6.94 14.57
CA SER A 90 -8.66 5.52 14.94
C SER A 90 -8.97 4.63 13.75
N SER A 91 -8.17 3.58 13.58
CA SER A 91 -8.35 2.52 12.58
C SER A 91 -7.40 1.37 12.94
N PRO A 92 -7.74 0.11 12.60
CA PRO A 92 -6.76 -0.97 12.57
C PRO A 92 -5.58 -0.67 11.64
N GLY A 93 -5.83 0.20 10.64
CA GLY A 93 -4.88 0.60 9.63
C GLY A 93 -4.54 -0.50 8.62
N GLN A 94 -3.65 -0.14 7.70
CA GLN A 94 -3.03 -1.06 6.76
C GLN A 94 -1.64 -0.50 6.42
N VAL A 95 -0.67 -1.38 6.23
CA VAL A 95 0.58 -1.03 5.54
C VAL A 95 0.71 -1.90 4.30
N TYR A 96 1.05 -1.27 3.18
CA TYR A 96 1.28 -1.91 1.89
C TYR A 96 2.79 -2.05 1.68
N VAL A 97 3.24 -3.14 1.05
CA VAL A 97 4.67 -3.32 0.73
C VAL A 97 4.90 -3.78 -0.69
N ARG A 98 5.97 -3.27 -1.29
CA ARG A 98 6.53 -3.79 -2.53
C ARG A 98 8.05 -3.67 -2.49
N GLY A 99 8.72 -4.71 -2.97
CA GLY A 99 10.17 -4.80 -3.06
C GLY A 99 10.64 -4.90 -4.49
N GLY A 100 11.87 -4.47 -4.75
CA GLY A 100 12.48 -4.51 -6.06
C GLY A 100 13.98 -4.27 -6.00
N THR A 101 14.69 -4.87 -6.95
CA THR A 101 16.12 -4.61 -7.11
C THR A 101 16.32 -3.34 -7.94
N TYR A 102 17.12 -2.41 -7.43
CA TYR A 102 17.50 -1.17 -8.10
C TYR A 102 18.98 -0.88 -7.87
N ASN A 103 19.74 -0.67 -8.94
CA ASN A 103 21.20 -0.42 -8.89
C ASN A 103 22.00 -1.39 -7.99
N GLY A 104 21.68 -2.68 -8.08
CA GLY A 104 22.38 -3.74 -7.33
C GLY A 104 22.01 -3.84 -5.85
N ARG A 105 21.01 -3.09 -5.38
CA ARG A 105 20.47 -3.15 -4.02
C ARG A 105 19.01 -3.54 -4.05
N TYR A 106 18.50 -4.08 -2.94
CA TYR A 106 17.09 -4.43 -2.82
C TYR A 106 16.35 -3.39 -1.98
N GLY A 107 15.47 -2.62 -2.60
CA GLY A 107 14.63 -1.61 -1.94
C GLY A 107 13.29 -2.21 -1.55
N ILE A 108 12.92 -2.06 -0.27
CA ILE A 108 11.62 -2.47 0.26
C ILE A 108 10.84 -1.22 0.63
N MET A 109 9.78 -0.91 -0.13
CA MET A 109 8.92 0.24 0.11
C MET A 109 7.71 -0.17 0.93
N TYR A 110 7.57 0.41 2.12
CA TYR A 110 6.37 0.32 2.96
C TYR A 110 5.57 1.60 2.82
N SER A 111 4.26 1.49 2.53
CA SER A 111 3.41 2.64 2.24
C SER A 111 2.14 2.63 3.08
N TRP A 112 1.71 3.82 3.49
CA TRP A 112 0.51 4.04 4.28
C TRP A 112 -0.42 5.01 3.56
N TYR A 113 -1.71 4.76 3.70
CA TYR A 113 -2.76 5.65 3.23
C TYR A 113 -3.43 6.32 4.41
N MET A 114 -3.61 7.63 4.33
CA MET A 114 -4.40 8.40 5.29
C MET A 114 -5.61 9.01 4.56
N PRO A 115 -6.82 9.04 5.17
CA PRO A 115 -8.01 9.56 4.49
C PRO A 115 -7.93 11.03 4.05
N LYS A 116 -7.11 11.84 4.73
CA LYS A 116 -6.80 13.23 4.36
C LYS A 116 -5.42 13.62 4.91
N ASP A 117 -4.81 14.59 4.24
CA ASP A 117 -3.68 15.37 4.74
C ASP A 117 -4.21 16.77 5.06
N SER A 118 -4.25 17.13 6.33
CA SER A 118 -4.78 18.43 6.75
C SER A 118 -3.96 18.98 7.92
N PRO A 119 -2.98 19.84 7.68
CA PRO A 119 -2.16 20.43 8.76
C PRO A 119 -2.95 21.42 9.63
N SER A 120 -4.05 21.96 9.11
CA SER A 120 -4.96 22.90 9.79
C SER A 120 -6.35 22.83 9.13
N PRO A 121 -7.45 23.14 9.86
CA PRO A 121 -8.80 23.09 9.31
C PRO A 121 -8.93 23.86 7.98
N GLY A 122 -9.43 23.18 6.95
CA GLY A 122 -9.63 23.73 5.60
C GLY A 122 -8.39 23.75 4.71
N LEU A 123 -7.21 23.44 5.24
CA LEU A 123 -5.96 23.32 4.47
C LEU A 123 -5.60 21.86 4.18
N GLY A 124 -4.73 21.67 3.18
CA GLY A 124 -4.25 20.37 2.72
C GLY A 124 -5.14 19.76 1.64
N HIS A 125 -5.29 18.44 1.62
CA HIS A 125 -6.08 17.72 0.62
C HIS A 125 -6.74 16.44 1.16
N ARG A 126 -7.76 16.00 0.43
CA ARG A 126 -8.33 14.66 0.57
C ARG A 126 -7.31 13.64 0.08
N HIS A 127 -7.26 12.49 0.76
CA HIS A 127 -6.29 11.42 0.56
C HIS A 127 -4.87 11.84 0.90
N ASP A 128 -4.08 10.86 1.33
CA ASP A 128 -2.65 10.99 1.45
C ASP A 128 -1.98 9.62 1.30
N TRP A 129 -0.80 9.61 0.71
CA TRP A 129 0.02 8.44 0.48
C TRP A 129 1.47 8.76 0.82
N GLU A 130 1.95 8.10 1.86
CA GLU A 130 3.31 8.25 2.35
C GLU A 130 4.03 6.91 2.37
N ASN A 131 5.36 6.92 2.26
CA ASN A 131 6.15 5.70 2.24
C ASN A 131 7.54 5.84 2.86
N ALA A 132 8.09 4.70 3.28
CA ALA A 132 9.47 4.55 3.69
C ALA A 132 10.11 3.41 2.88
N VAL A 133 11.33 3.64 2.40
CA VAL A 133 12.11 2.64 1.66
C VAL A 133 13.27 2.17 2.54
N ILE A 134 13.39 0.87 2.73
CA ILE A 134 14.53 0.22 3.38
C ILE A 134 15.42 -0.38 2.29
N TRP A 135 16.68 0.04 2.25
CA TRP A 135 17.66 -0.48 1.30
C TRP A 135 18.48 -1.58 1.94
N LEU A 136 18.46 -2.75 1.31
CA LEU A 136 19.28 -3.90 1.68
C LEU A 136 20.41 -4.08 0.66
N SER A 137 21.51 -4.69 1.10
CA SER A 137 22.64 -5.04 0.23
C SER A 137 22.28 -6.01 -0.90
N GLY A 138 21.13 -6.71 -0.81
CA GLY A 138 20.56 -7.55 -1.86
C GLY A 138 19.28 -8.25 -1.39
N GLU A 139 18.61 -8.97 -2.29
CA GLU A 139 17.43 -9.79 -1.96
C GLU A 139 17.88 -11.13 -1.33
N SER A 140 18.36 -11.07 -0.09
CA SER A 140 18.84 -12.24 0.66
C SER A 140 18.47 -12.12 2.13
N THR A 141 18.18 -13.24 2.80
CA THR A 141 17.93 -13.28 4.25
C THR A 141 19.16 -12.87 5.09
N SER A 142 20.36 -12.99 4.51
CA SER A 142 21.62 -12.52 5.08
C SER A 142 21.98 -11.07 4.73
N ALA A 143 21.15 -10.39 3.93
CA ALA A 143 21.40 -9.01 3.54
C ALA A 143 21.38 -8.08 4.76
N THR A 144 22.20 -7.03 4.68
CA THR A 144 22.31 -5.98 5.69
C THR A 144 21.58 -4.73 5.21
N VAL A 145 21.06 -3.94 6.14
CA VAL A 145 20.53 -2.61 5.83
C VAL A 145 21.71 -1.71 5.44
N VAL A 146 21.61 -1.06 4.28
CA VAL A 146 22.62 -0.13 3.75
C VAL A 146 22.11 1.32 3.67
N GLY A 147 20.81 1.53 3.90
CA GLY A 147 20.22 2.85 3.93
C GLY A 147 18.72 2.81 4.12
N MET A 148 18.15 3.98 4.37
CA MET A 148 16.72 4.22 4.49
C MET A 148 16.36 5.56 3.86
N ALA A 149 15.13 5.64 3.36
CA ALA A 149 14.54 6.86 2.87
C ALA A 149 13.10 6.99 3.37
N VAL A 150 12.65 8.20 3.67
CA VAL A 150 11.27 8.50 4.08
C VAL A 150 10.72 9.62 3.21
N SER A 151 9.49 9.49 2.70
CA SER A 151 8.93 10.45 1.75
C SER A 151 8.63 11.81 2.37
N GLN A 152 8.93 12.86 1.61
CA GLN A 152 8.66 14.25 1.98
C GLN A 152 8.27 15.05 0.74
N HIS A 153 6.97 15.35 0.60
CA HIS A 153 6.44 16.26 -0.44
C HIS A 153 6.91 15.94 -1.87
N GLY A 154 6.92 14.65 -2.23
CA GLY A 154 7.35 14.15 -3.55
C GLY A 154 8.86 13.87 -3.69
N GLY A 155 9.66 14.23 -2.68
CA GLY A 155 11.05 13.83 -2.49
C GLY A 155 11.23 12.84 -1.34
N TYR A 156 12.47 12.70 -0.87
CA TYR A 156 12.84 11.79 0.21
C TYR A 156 13.91 12.41 1.12
N ASP A 157 13.74 12.33 2.44
CA ASP A 157 14.86 12.40 3.39
C ASP A 157 15.56 11.04 3.41
N LYS A 158 16.88 11.03 3.27
CA LYS A 158 17.69 9.84 2.97
C LYS A 158 18.85 9.73 3.94
N ARG A 159 19.06 8.55 4.51
CA ARG A 159 20.12 8.27 5.48
C ARG A 159 20.75 6.91 5.23
N THR A 160 22.06 6.81 5.47
CA THR A 160 22.79 5.52 5.44
C THR A 160 22.48 4.63 6.66
N SER A 161 21.80 5.19 7.66
CA SER A 161 21.36 4.47 8.86
C SER A 161 20.03 5.05 9.38
N GLY A 162 19.33 4.28 10.21
CA GLY A 162 18.12 4.70 10.90
C GLY A 162 18.04 4.11 12.29
N THR A 163 16.97 4.44 13.02
CA THR A 163 16.70 3.86 14.34
C THR A 163 15.83 2.62 14.19
N PHE A 164 16.11 1.57 14.96
CA PHE A 164 15.43 0.28 14.88
C PHE A 164 15.03 -0.22 16.27
N SER A 165 13.88 -0.91 16.33
CA SER A 165 13.50 -1.78 17.44
C SER A 165 13.61 -3.23 16.95
N GLY A 166 14.66 -3.93 17.37
CA GLY A 166 15.07 -5.19 16.74
C GLY A 166 15.46 -4.97 15.28
N ASN A 167 14.79 -5.66 14.35
CA ASN A 167 14.96 -5.45 12.91
C ASN A 167 13.98 -4.43 12.32
N SER A 168 13.01 -3.94 13.11
CA SER A 168 11.95 -3.07 12.61
C SER A 168 12.37 -1.61 12.69
N PRO A 169 12.44 -0.89 11.55
CA PRO A 169 12.77 0.53 11.54
C PRO A 169 11.69 1.37 12.23
N LEU A 170 12.10 2.47 12.85
CA LEU A 170 11.22 3.46 13.46
C LEU A 170 11.06 4.67 12.55
N VAL A 171 9.83 4.90 12.07
CA VAL A 171 9.48 6.05 11.23
C VAL A 171 8.31 6.81 11.84
N GLY A 172 8.24 8.10 11.56
CA GLY A 172 7.17 8.98 12.03
C GLY A 172 6.39 9.60 10.87
N TYR A 173 5.16 10.00 11.14
CA TYR A 173 4.31 10.79 10.26
C TYR A 173 3.87 12.04 11.02
N THR A 174 4.10 13.21 10.41
CA THR A 174 3.82 14.50 11.03
C THR A 174 3.64 15.59 9.99
N ALA A 175 2.85 16.61 10.31
CA ALA A 175 2.91 17.92 9.70
C ALA A 175 3.65 18.90 10.63
N ILE A 176 4.47 19.75 10.04
CA ILE A 176 5.12 20.88 10.74
C ILE A 176 4.59 22.14 10.07
N TRP A 177 3.78 22.93 10.77
CA TRP A 177 3.21 24.15 10.21
C TRP A 177 4.32 25.03 9.56
N PRO A 178 4.12 25.55 8.34
CA PRO A 178 2.88 25.56 7.54
C PRO A 178 2.75 24.43 6.53
N THR A 179 3.62 23.41 6.56
CA THR A 179 3.61 22.35 5.55
C THR A 179 2.58 21.27 5.86
N ASN A 180 2.19 20.58 4.80
CA ASN A 180 1.42 19.35 4.82
C ASN A 180 2.16 18.22 5.57
N HIS A 181 1.54 17.06 5.70
CA HIS A 181 2.21 15.93 6.33
C HIS A 181 3.36 15.39 5.49
N GLN A 182 4.27 14.72 6.18
CA GLN A 182 5.43 14.05 5.62
C GLN A 182 5.89 12.91 6.54
N MET A 183 6.74 12.03 6.01
CA MET A 183 7.43 11.05 6.81
C MET A 183 8.73 11.62 7.39
N ILE A 184 9.08 11.16 8.59
CA ILE A 184 10.30 11.53 9.30
C ILE A 184 10.98 10.30 9.89
N PHE A 185 12.29 10.40 10.13
CA PHE A 185 12.97 9.49 11.04
C PHE A 185 12.64 9.86 12.49
N THR A 186 12.51 8.85 13.36
CA THR A 186 12.18 9.07 14.77
C THR A 186 12.88 8.04 15.67
N ASN A 187 12.97 8.36 16.96
CA ASN A 187 13.37 7.40 18.00
C ASN A 187 12.16 6.85 18.78
N ASP A 188 10.98 7.40 18.56
CA ASP A 188 9.77 6.98 19.24
C ASP A 188 9.18 5.74 18.57
N GLN A 189 9.01 4.67 19.34
CA GLN A 189 8.35 3.48 18.85
C GLN A 189 6.84 3.74 18.72
N GLY A 190 6.35 3.65 17.48
CA GLY A 190 4.93 3.73 17.14
C GLY A 190 4.23 2.37 17.13
N GLY A 191 3.19 2.26 16.31
CA GLY A 191 2.42 1.03 16.11
C GLY A 191 2.74 0.35 14.77
N GLN A 192 2.32 -0.92 14.64
CA GLN A 192 2.35 -1.65 13.38
C GLN A 192 0.93 -1.94 12.89
N GLN A 193 0.76 -1.94 11.57
CA GLN A 193 -0.52 -2.24 10.91
C GLN A 193 -0.44 -3.62 10.24
N PRO A 194 -1.57 -4.30 9.94
CA PRO A 194 -1.56 -5.48 9.08
C PRO A 194 -0.83 -5.18 7.76
N LEU A 195 0.14 -6.04 7.38
CA LEU A 195 0.97 -5.84 6.20
C LEU A 195 0.47 -6.63 5.01
N ILE A 196 0.20 -5.98 3.89
CA ILE A 196 -0.18 -6.65 2.63
C ILE A 196 0.83 -6.34 1.53
N ALA A 197 1.42 -7.39 0.97
CA ALA A 197 2.33 -7.26 -0.16
C ALA A 197 1.57 -7.02 -1.48
N TRP A 198 2.13 -6.21 -2.37
CA TRP A 198 1.59 -5.93 -3.70
C TRP A 198 1.27 -7.20 -4.49
N GLU A 199 2.17 -8.19 -4.39
CA GLU A 199 2.08 -9.50 -5.03
C GLU A 199 0.92 -10.33 -4.44
N SER A 200 0.58 -10.10 -3.17
CA SER A 200 -0.48 -10.78 -2.43
C SER A 200 -1.86 -10.12 -2.55
N LEU A 201 -1.96 -8.93 -3.14
CA LEU A 201 -3.25 -8.29 -3.41
C LEU A 201 -4.08 -9.09 -4.43
N THR A 202 -5.41 -8.98 -4.36
CA THR A 202 -6.26 -9.49 -5.43
C THR A 202 -6.00 -8.72 -6.72
N ALA A 203 -6.29 -9.34 -7.88
CA ALA A 203 -6.24 -8.65 -9.16
C ALA A 203 -7.18 -7.42 -9.17
N ALA A 204 -8.31 -7.52 -8.46
CA ALA A 204 -9.19 -6.40 -8.25
C ALA A 204 -8.48 -5.27 -7.50
N ALA A 205 -7.96 -5.50 -6.30
CA ALA A 205 -7.30 -4.46 -5.52
C ALA A 205 -6.12 -3.81 -6.26
N ARG A 206 -5.27 -4.60 -6.93
CA ARG A 206 -4.16 -4.05 -7.76
C ARG A 206 -4.67 -3.12 -8.87
N THR A 207 -5.70 -3.55 -9.60
CA THR A 207 -6.28 -2.73 -10.68
C THR A 207 -6.86 -1.42 -10.13
N ALA A 208 -7.52 -1.47 -8.98
CA ALA A 208 -8.06 -0.27 -8.33
C ALA A 208 -6.96 0.70 -7.90
N LEU A 209 -5.93 0.22 -7.18
CA LEU A 209 -4.78 1.05 -6.80
C LEU A 209 -4.03 1.62 -8.02
N THR A 210 -4.05 0.91 -9.15
CA THR A 210 -3.41 1.38 -10.38
C THR A 210 -4.18 2.54 -11.00
N ASN A 211 -5.51 2.43 -11.05
CA ASN A 211 -6.37 3.27 -11.88
C ASN A 211 -7.13 4.37 -11.11
N THR A 212 -7.29 4.25 -9.80
CA THR A 212 -8.01 5.25 -8.99
C THR A 212 -7.22 6.56 -8.94
N ASP A 213 -7.92 7.65 -9.19
CA ASP A 213 -7.44 9.01 -8.95
C ASP A 213 -7.64 9.36 -7.47
N PHE A 214 -6.54 9.52 -6.75
CA PHE A 214 -6.51 9.95 -5.34
C PHE A 214 -6.26 11.46 -5.22
N GLY A 215 -6.53 12.24 -6.28
CA GLY A 215 -6.36 13.69 -6.32
C GLY A 215 -4.90 14.08 -6.19
N SER A 216 -4.56 14.77 -5.09
CA SER A 216 -3.18 15.21 -4.82
C SER A 216 -2.25 14.08 -4.38
N ALA A 217 -2.81 12.97 -3.90
CA ALA A 217 -2.04 11.82 -3.44
C ALA A 217 -1.83 10.81 -4.58
N ASN A 218 -0.68 10.13 -4.57
CA ASN A 218 -0.33 9.13 -5.59
C ASN A 218 0.10 7.83 -4.94
N VAL A 219 -0.45 6.70 -5.38
CA VAL A 219 -0.03 5.37 -4.91
C VAL A 219 1.46 5.16 -5.27
N PRO A 220 2.37 5.02 -4.28
CA PRO A 220 3.80 5.13 -4.56
C PRO A 220 4.43 3.81 -5.03
N PHE A 221 3.73 2.69 -4.85
CA PHE A 221 4.21 1.33 -5.11
C PHE A 221 3.49 0.62 -6.28
N LYS A 222 2.62 1.32 -7.03
CA LYS A 222 2.06 0.76 -8.27
C LYS A 222 3.10 0.75 -9.39
N ASP A 223 2.84 -0.01 -10.44
CA ASP A 223 3.71 -0.04 -11.62
C ASP A 223 3.93 1.37 -12.17
N GLY A 224 5.18 1.69 -12.53
CA GLY A 224 5.60 3.01 -13.01
C GLY A 224 5.98 3.98 -11.88
N SER A 225 5.12 4.11 -10.85
CA SER A 225 5.47 4.92 -9.67
C SER A 225 6.58 4.29 -8.85
N PHE A 226 6.56 2.96 -8.72
CA PHE A 226 7.46 2.22 -7.85
C PHE A 226 8.93 2.44 -8.22
N GLU A 227 9.28 2.22 -9.48
CA GLU A 227 10.65 2.37 -9.98
C GLU A 227 11.12 3.84 -9.88
N SER A 228 10.26 4.80 -10.22
CA SER A 228 10.58 6.23 -10.11
C SER A 228 10.84 6.66 -8.66
N ASN A 229 10.07 6.11 -7.72
CA ASN A 229 10.25 6.39 -6.30
C ASN A 229 11.50 5.70 -5.74
N LEU A 230 11.82 4.48 -6.18
CA LEU A 230 13.10 3.84 -5.84
C LEU A 230 14.30 4.66 -6.32
N ASP A 231 14.24 5.23 -7.53
CA ASP A 231 15.30 6.11 -8.04
C ASP A 231 15.50 7.34 -7.14
N LYS A 232 14.43 8.03 -6.78
CA LYS A 232 14.49 9.20 -5.88
C LYS A 232 15.00 8.85 -4.48
N ALA A 233 14.61 7.67 -3.98
CA ALA A 233 14.88 7.18 -2.65
C ALA A 233 16.27 6.53 -2.49
N VAL A 234 17.00 6.25 -3.56
CA VAL A 234 18.28 5.55 -3.49
C VAL A 234 19.29 6.30 -2.60
N VAL A 235 19.96 5.55 -1.73
CA VAL A 235 20.98 6.01 -0.75
C VAL A 235 22.36 5.59 -1.21
#